data_AF-G8LLE1-F1
#
_entry.id   AF-G8LLE1-F1
#
_cell.length_a   1.000
_cell.length_b   1.000
_cell.length_c   1.000
_cell.angle_alpha   90.00
_cell.angle_beta   90.00
_cell.angle_gamma   90.00
#
_symmetry.space_group_name_H-M   'P 1'
#
loop_
_entity.id
_entity.type
_entity.pdbx_description
1 polymer ?
#
loop_
_entity_poly.entity_id
_entity_poly.type
_entity_poly.pdbx_seq_one_letter_code
_entity_poly.pdbx_strand_id
1 'polypeptide(L)'
;MYNNTLTGEGTCIPFTRSKRGLSYTNGLYNLIRLVWLGMEVLSVRELMAYYSIGEVAERCGINPVTLRAWQRRYGLLKPQRSEGGHRQFDDEDILRIEEIKRLMKSGVSVGKVKGLLENKEVMTQGNWASIQEEMMTVLRYASPAKLRAKIGEFRRDHAMDALIDNIISPVRQRMNQDQNTVRHMASLLDGVLIEFAVASLAESRKKAGKDALLIGWECDDRTHLWLEAARLAQKGWHIDVLADPIDSPRPELFPGQRIFVWTGKAPTPRQQELLDHWREQGFVVSFHH
;
A
#
# COMPACT_ATOMS: atom_id res chain seq x y z
N MET A 1 11.81 -37.28 62.43
CA MET A 1 11.51 -36.72 63.77
C MET A 1 12.29 -35.42 63.92
N TYR A 2 11.57 -34.33 64.19
CA TYR A 2 12.03 -33.02 64.68
C TYR A 2 13.01 -32.20 63.82
N ASN A 3 12.89 -30.89 63.66
CA ASN A 3 11.79 -29.91 63.78
C ASN A 3 12.37 -28.56 63.35
N ASN A 4 11.49 -27.66 62.89
CA ASN A 4 11.61 -26.19 62.98
C ASN A 4 12.20 -25.73 64.34
N THR A 5 12.71 -24.52 64.59
CA THR A 5 11.99 -23.23 64.58
C THR A 5 12.83 -22.14 65.33
N LEU A 6 12.46 -20.86 65.17
CA LEU A 6 12.51 -19.70 66.13
C LEU A 6 13.81 -18.88 66.27
N THR A 7 13.88 -17.58 65.89
CA THR A 7 13.29 -16.28 66.38
C THR A 7 14.17 -15.48 67.36
N GLY A 8 14.12 -14.16 67.22
CA GLY A 8 14.58 -13.13 68.16
C GLY A 8 14.66 -11.78 67.44
N GLU A 9 13.57 -11.02 67.31
CA GLU A 9 13.08 -9.98 68.24
C GLU A 9 13.86 -8.65 68.19
N GLY A 10 13.13 -7.53 67.97
CA GLY A 10 13.68 -6.17 67.92
C GLY A 10 12.67 -5.12 67.43
N THR A 11 11.78 -4.72 68.33
CA THR A 11 10.59 -3.85 68.19
C THR A 11 10.94 -2.36 68.01
N CYS A 12 10.37 -1.68 66.97
CA CYS A 12 9.55 -0.43 66.99
C CYS A 12 9.75 0.58 68.17
N ILE A 13 9.82 1.94 68.09
CA ILE A 13 9.34 3.06 67.23
C ILE A 13 10.03 4.40 67.73
N PRO A 14 9.62 5.67 67.45
CA PRO A 14 9.54 6.54 66.24
C PRO A 14 10.41 7.84 66.32
N PHE A 15 10.68 8.53 65.20
CA PHE A 15 10.73 10.02 65.16
C PHE A 15 10.58 10.59 63.74
N THR A 16 10.05 11.81 63.66
CA THR A 16 9.30 12.46 62.57
C THR A 16 10.13 13.33 61.59
N ARG A 17 9.64 13.52 60.34
CA ARG A 17 9.17 14.81 59.74
C ARG A 17 9.36 14.95 58.19
N SER A 18 8.22 15.02 57.49
CA SER A 18 7.84 15.95 56.38
C SER A 18 8.38 15.84 54.92
N LYS A 19 7.41 15.52 54.03
CA LYS A 19 6.98 16.12 52.73
C LYS A 19 7.88 16.09 51.47
N ARG A 20 7.24 15.47 50.44
CA ARG A 20 7.31 15.62 48.95
C ARG A 20 7.89 14.37 48.29
N GLY A 21 7.28 13.71 47.31
CA GLY A 21 5.97 13.80 46.66
C GLY A 21 5.88 12.58 45.73
N LEU A 22 4.74 11.87 45.73
CA LEU A 22 4.53 10.59 45.08
C LEU A 22 3.62 10.75 43.85
N SER A 23 3.91 9.90 42.85
CA SER A 23 2.96 9.28 41.92
C SER A 23 2.39 10.15 40.79
N TYR A 24 2.99 9.98 39.61
CA TYR A 24 2.40 10.32 38.31
C TYR A 24 1.30 9.32 37.96
N THR A 25 0.03 9.73 38.05
CA THR A 25 -1.10 9.13 37.33
C THR A 25 -2.15 10.22 37.06
N ASN A 26 -2.71 10.18 35.84
CA ASN A 26 -3.93 10.86 35.37
C ASN A 26 -3.75 12.25 34.73
N GLY A 27 -3.79 12.29 33.39
CA GLY A 27 -3.85 13.55 32.64
C GLY A 27 -3.92 13.37 31.12
N LEU A 28 -4.77 12.49 30.59
CA LEU A 28 -5.02 12.39 29.14
C LEU A 28 -6.44 11.90 28.78
N TYR A 29 -7.41 12.19 29.64
CA TYR A 29 -8.83 12.10 29.31
C TYR A 29 -9.46 13.48 29.56
N ASN A 30 -9.38 14.39 28.57
CA ASN A 30 -10.34 15.49 28.35
C ASN A 30 -9.93 16.42 27.20
N LEU A 31 -9.68 15.88 26.00
CA LEU A 31 -9.69 16.71 24.78
C LEU A 31 -10.15 15.95 23.51
N ILE A 32 -11.10 15.02 23.67
CA ILE A 32 -11.85 14.40 22.55
C ILE A 32 -13.36 14.41 22.90
N ARG A 33 -13.93 15.58 23.21
CA ARG A 33 -15.38 15.69 23.41
C ARG A 33 -16.06 16.94 22.84
N LEU A 34 -15.39 17.75 22.03
CA LEU A 34 -16.00 18.95 21.43
C LEU A 34 -15.53 19.28 20.00
N VAL A 35 -15.30 18.26 19.16
CA VAL A 35 -15.30 18.44 17.69
C VAL A 35 -15.99 17.24 17.01
N TRP A 36 -17.13 16.84 17.56
CA TRP A 36 -18.14 16.06 16.82
C TRP A 36 -19.38 16.93 16.72
N LEU A 37 -19.39 17.84 15.73
CA LEU A 37 -20.56 18.47 15.13
C LEU A 37 -20.08 19.32 13.94
N GLY A 38 -20.01 18.67 12.77
CA GLY A 38 -20.00 19.33 11.46
C GLY A 38 -18.64 19.82 10.95
N MET A 39 -17.89 18.95 10.26
CA MET A 39 -17.07 19.35 9.12
C MET A 39 -17.11 18.22 8.09
N GLU A 40 -17.43 18.60 6.87
CA GLU A 40 -17.79 17.76 5.73
C GLU A 40 -16.66 16.82 5.29
N VAL A 41 -17.10 15.75 4.63
CA VAL A 41 -16.31 14.79 3.87
C VAL A 41 -15.40 15.54 2.87
N LEU A 42 -14.16 15.83 3.24
CA LEU A 42 -13.15 16.29 2.29
C LEU A 42 -12.37 15.09 1.75
N SER A 43 -12.65 14.85 0.48
CA SER A 43 -12.33 13.76 -0.42
C SER A 43 -10.83 13.39 -0.49
N VAL A 44 -10.53 12.09 -0.38
CA VAL A 44 -9.22 11.43 -0.58
C VAL A 44 -8.78 11.42 -2.06
N ARG A 45 -8.88 12.53 -2.80
CA ARG A 45 -8.66 12.56 -4.27
C ARG A 45 -7.35 13.20 -4.75
N GLU A 46 -6.49 13.70 -3.87
CA GLU A 46 -5.49 14.71 -4.29
C GLU A 46 -4.03 14.26 -4.46
N LEU A 47 -3.77 12.99 -4.77
CA LEU A 47 -2.44 12.53 -5.19
C LEU A 47 -2.45 11.62 -6.44
N MET A 48 -3.36 11.89 -7.38
CA MET A 48 -3.25 11.36 -8.74
C MET A 48 -2.53 12.41 -9.60
N ALA A 49 -1.52 12.01 -10.37
CA ALA A 49 -0.94 12.89 -11.37
C ALA A 49 -1.99 13.16 -12.44
N TYR A 50 -2.51 14.39 -12.47
CA TYR A 50 -3.56 14.79 -13.38
C TYR A 50 -2.97 15.38 -14.66
N TYR A 51 -3.37 14.81 -15.80
CA TYR A 51 -2.98 15.24 -17.14
C TYR A 51 -4.11 15.98 -17.84
N SER A 52 -3.74 16.96 -18.65
CA SER A 52 -4.64 17.62 -19.59
C SER A 52 -4.92 16.72 -20.80
N ILE A 53 -6.01 16.99 -21.51
CA ILE A 53 -6.35 16.25 -22.75
C ILE A 53 -5.25 16.36 -23.82
N GLY A 54 -4.46 17.43 -23.81
CA GLY A 54 -3.35 17.63 -24.74
C GLY A 54 -2.18 16.69 -24.42
N GLU A 55 -1.80 16.61 -23.14
CA GLU A 55 -0.74 15.72 -22.67
C GLU A 55 -1.11 14.24 -22.86
N VAL A 56 -2.35 13.86 -22.58
CA VAL A 56 -2.83 12.50 -22.82
C VAL A 56 -2.86 12.17 -24.32
N ALA A 57 -3.26 13.12 -25.17
CA ALA A 57 -3.25 12.95 -26.61
C ALA A 57 -1.83 12.72 -27.16
N GLU A 58 -0.85 13.47 -26.66
CA GLU A 58 0.55 13.33 -27.02
C GLU A 58 1.13 11.99 -26.55
N ARG A 59 0.92 11.62 -25.28
CA ARG A 59 1.39 10.36 -24.69
C ARG A 59 0.81 9.13 -25.38
N CYS A 60 -0.49 9.13 -25.64
CA CYS A 60 -1.17 7.97 -26.23
C CYS A 60 -1.11 7.95 -27.78
N GLY A 61 -0.64 9.05 -28.39
CA GLY A 61 -0.61 9.24 -29.85
C GLY A 61 -2.01 9.23 -30.47
N ILE A 62 -2.98 9.92 -29.86
CA ILE A 62 -4.38 9.98 -30.30
C ILE A 62 -4.81 11.43 -30.48
N ASN A 63 -5.53 11.72 -31.56
CA ASN A 63 -6.03 13.07 -31.81
C ASN A 63 -6.97 13.54 -30.67
N PRO A 64 -6.76 14.74 -30.08
CA PRO A 64 -7.63 15.30 -29.05
C PRO A 64 -9.13 15.35 -29.43
N VAL A 65 -9.46 15.42 -30.72
CA VAL A 65 -10.83 15.34 -31.23
C VAL A 65 -11.42 13.95 -31.02
N THR A 66 -10.63 12.89 -31.24
CA THR A 66 -11.03 11.49 -31.04
C THR A 66 -11.27 11.21 -29.56
N LEU A 67 -10.38 11.68 -28.66
CA LEU A 67 -10.59 11.58 -27.20
C LEU A 67 -11.89 12.29 -26.76
N ARG A 68 -12.15 13.49 -27.31
CA ARG A 68 -13.42 14.20 -27.05
C ARG A 68 -14.63 13.44 -27.57
N ALA A 69 -14.52 12.76 -28.70
CA ALA A 69 -15.59 11.92 -29.24
C ALA A 69 -15.84 10.69 -28.37
N TRP A 70 -14.78 10.00 -27.92
CA TRP A 70 -14.86 8.87 -26.98
C TRP A 70 -15.52 9.24 -25.66
N GLN A 71 -15.18 10.42 -25.12
CA GLN A 71 -15.83 10.94 -23.93
C GLN A 71 -17.32 11.28 -24.17
N ARG A 72 -17.63 12.14 -25.16
CA ARG A 72 -18.98 12.70 -25.32
C ARG A 72 -19.98 11.72 -25.94
N ARG A 73 -19.58 10.97 -26.97
CA ARG A 73 -20.48 10.13 -27.75
C ARG A 73 -20.59 8.71 -27.21
N TYR A 74 -19.50 8.18 -26.67
CA TYR A 74 -19.41 6.78 -26.26
C TYR A 74 -19.27 6.61 -24.75
N GLY A 75 -19.02 7.68 -23.99
CA GLY A 75 -18.84 7.61 -22.53
C GLY A 75 -17.69 6.69 -22.10
N LEU A 76 -16.68 6.53 -22.95
CA LEU A 76 -15.56 5.59 -22.74
C LEU A 76 -14.56 6.09 -21.71
N LEU A 77 -14.51 7.41 -21.49
CA LEU A 77 -13.62 8.09 -20.56
C LEU A 77 -14.47 8.96 -19.63
N LYS A 78 -14.15 8.96 -18.34
CA LYS A 78 -14.84 9.77 -17.31
C LYS A 78 -13.82 10.63 -16.56
N PRO A 79 -13.14 11.58 -17.25
CA PRO A 79 -12.14 12.41 -16.61
C PRO A 79 -12.76 13.23 -15.48
N GLN A 80 -12.01 13.39 -14.41
CA GLN A 80 -12.33 14.30 -13.30
C GLN A 80 -12.43 15.73 -13.84
N ARG A 81 -13.20 16.58 -13.15
CA ARG A 81 -13.19 18.03 -13.41
C ARG A 81 -12.46 18.71 -12.25
N SER A 82 -11.48 19.53 -12.57
CA SER A 82 -10.85 20.43 -11.60
C SER A 82 -11.87 21.45 -11.09
N GLU A 83 -11.60 22.12 -9.96
CA GLU A 83 -12.43 23.22 -9.48
C GLU A 83 -12.62 24.33 -10.53
N GLY A 84 -11.61 24.59 -11.36
CA GLY A 84 -11.68 25.50 -12.52
C GLY A 84 -12.46 25.00 -13.76
N GLY A 85 -13.09 23.81 -13.70
CA GLY A 85 -13.90 23.26 -14.78
C GLY A 85 -13.13 22.60 -15.94
N HIS A 86 -11.80 22.45 -15.83
CA HIS A 86 -10.97 21.75 -16.80
C HIS A 86 -11.02 20.23 -16.58
N ARG A 87 -10.87 19.46 -17.67
CA ARG A 87 -10.83 17.99 -17.61
C ARG A 87 -9.44 17.54 -17.21
N GLN A 88 -9.38 16.69 -16.18
CA GLN A 88 -8.18 16.06 -15.68
C GLN A 88 -8.29 14.55 -15.86
N PHE A 89 -7.25 13.96 -16.43
CA PHE A 89 -7.12 12.52 -16.65
C PHE A 89 -6.03 11.98 -15.73
N ASP A 90 -6.21 10.81 -15.16
CA ASP A 90 -5.19 10.14 -14.34
C ASP A 90 -4.44 9.05 -15.13
N ASP A 91 -3.54 8.33 -14.47
CA ASP A 91 -2.82 7.21 -15.08
C ASP A 91 -3.76 6.04 -15.46
N GLU A 92 -4.90 5.88 -14.77
CA GLU A 92 -5.90 4.84 -15.07
C GLU A 92 -6.64 5.16 -16.38
N ASP A 93 -6.97 6.43 -16.62
CA ASP A 93 -7.50 6.92 -17.88
C ASP A 93 -6.53 6.66 -19.04
N ILE A 94 -5.22 6.81 -18.83
CA ILE A 94 -4.20 6.52 -19.85
C ILE A 94 -4.21 5.03 -20.22
N LEU A 95 -4.19 4.14 -19.22
CA LEU A 95 -4.26 2.69 -19.44
C LEU A 95 -5.56 2.29 -20.16
N ARG A 96 -6.67 2.93 -19.81
CA ARG A 96 -7.96 2.72 -20.46
C ARG A 96 -7.92 3.13 -21.93
N ILE A 97 -7.27 4.24 -22.25
CA ILE A 97 -7.09 4.75 -23.62
C ILE A 97 -6.25 3.79 -24.46
N GLU A 98 -5.17 3.25 -23.92
CA GLU A 98 -4.35 2.24 -24.60
C GLU A 98 -5.12 0.96 -24.90
N GLU A 99 -5.97 0.52 -23.97
CA GLU A 99 -6.81 -0.65 -24.16
C GLU A 99 -7.90 -0.42 -25.22
N ILE A 100 -8.54 0.76 -25.25
CA ILE A 100 -9.47 1.14 -26.32
C ILE A 100 -8.77 1.06 -27.68
N LYS A 101 -7.54 1.59 -27.77
CA LYS A 101 -6.72 1.55 -28.99
C LYS A 101 -6.42 0.12 -29.42
N ARG A 102 -6.10 -0.77 -28.48
CA ARG A 102 -5.87 -2.20 -28.75
C ARG A 102 -7.12 -2.88 -29.31
N LEU A 103 -8.29 -2.65 -28.70
CA LEU A 103 -9.56 -3.22 -29.14
C LEU A 103 -9.98 -2.70 -30.53
N MET A 104 -9.77 -1.42 -30.80
CA MET A 104 -10.03 -0.86 -32.12
C MET A 104 -9.08 -1.42 -33.18
N LYS A 105 -7.80 -1.64 -32.84
CA LYS A 105 -6.82 -2.27 -33.74
C LYS A 105 -7.19 -3.71 -34.07
N SER A 106 -7.85 -4.43 -33.15
CA SER A 106 -8.37 -5.78 -33.41
C SER A 106 -9.69 -5.81 -34.18
N GLY A 107 -10.16 -4.69 -34.72
CA GLY A 107 -11.37 -4.61 -35.56
C GLY A 107 -12.68 -4.39 -34.80
N VAL A 108 -12.64 -4.09 -33.49
CA VAL A 108 -13.84 -3.77 -32.71
C VAL A 108 -14.27 -2.33 -33.01
N SER A 109 -15.56 -2.12 -33.33
CA SER A 109 -16.11 -0.78 -33.49
C SER A 109 -16.22 -0.05 -32.15
N VAL A 110 -15.97 1.27 -32.14
CA VAL A 110 -15.95 2.13 -30.93
C VAL A 110 -17.21 1.97 -30.08
N GLY A 111 -18.38 1.79 -30.70
CA GLY A 111 -19.65 1.59 -29.99
C GLY A 111 -19.74 0.27 -29.20
N LYS A 112 -19.00 -0.77 -29.61
CA LYS A 112 -18.91 -2.06 -28.90
C LYS A 112 -17.80 -2.10 -27.86
N VAL A 113 -16.82 -1.20 -27.95
CA VAL A 113 -15.68 -1.14 -27.02
C VAL A 113 -16.16 -0.95 -25.58
N LYS A 114 -17.16 -0.09 -25.34
CA LYS A 114 -17.68 0.15 -23.98
C LYS A 114 -18.13 -1.13 -23.29
N GLY A 115 -18.98 -1.92 -23.96
CA GLY A 115 -19.47 -3.18 -23.42
C GLY A 115 -18.37 -4.23 -23.25
N LEU A 116 -17.33 -4.23 -24.08
CA LEU A 116 -16.18 -5.13 -23.90
C LEU A 116 -15.27 -4.72 -22.74
N LEU A 117 -15.07 -3.42 -22.52
CA LEU A 117 -14.36 -2.92 -21.35
C LEU A 117 -15.12 -3.24 -20.07
N GLU A 118 -16.42 -2.95 -20.04
CA GLU A 118 -17.30 -3.23 -18.89
C GLU A 118 -17.42 -4.75 -18.64
N ASN A 119 -17.57 -5.57 -19.68
CA ASN A 119 -17.59 -7.03 -19.53
C ASN A 119 -16.23 -7.58 -19.09
N LYS A 120 -15.11 -7.02 -19.57
CA LYS A 120 -13.78 -7.42 -19.08
C LYS A 120 -13.63 -7.05 -17.61
N GLU A 121 -14.05 -5.85 -17.20
CA GLU A 121 -14.06 -5.43 -15.79
C GLU A 121 -14.92 -6.38 -14.93
N VAL A 122 -16.14 -6.70 -15.37
CA VAL A 122 -17.06 -7.62 -14.66
C VAL A 122 -16.54 -9.06 -14.64
N MET A 123 -16.01 -9.58 -15.76
CA MET A 123 -15.41 -10.90 -15.81
C MET A 123 -14.13 -10.98 -14.96
N THR A 124 -13.33 -9.92 -14.92
CA THR A 124 -12.10 -9.89 -14.10
C THR A 124 -12.45 -9.78 -12.62
N GLN A 125 -13.42 -8.95 -12.23
CA GLN A 125 -13.90 -8.85 -10.84
C GLN A 125 -14.57 -10.14 -10.35
N GLY A 126 -15.38 -10.80 -11.17
CA GLY A 126 -15.95 -12.13 -10.87
C GLY A 126 -14.88 -13.23 -10.77
N ASN A 127 -13.80 -13.11 -11.54
CA ASN A 127 -12.65 -14.03 -11.48
C ASN A 127 -11.83 -13.86 -10.19
N TRP A 128 -11.62 -12.63 -9.72
CA TRP A 128 -10.80 -12.38 -8.53
C TRP A 128 -11.37 -13.05 -7.28
N ALA A 129 -12.69 -13.02 -7.07
CA ALA A 129 -13.31 -13.68 -5.92
C ALA A 129 -13.05 -15.21 -5.93
N SER A 130 -13.08 -15.85 -7.10
CA SER A 130 -12.74 -17.27 -7.26
C SER A 130 -11.27 -17.52 -6.95
N ILE A 131 -10.37 -16.71 -7.53
CA ILE A 131 -8.92 -16.80 -7.30
C ILE A 131 -8.57 -16.62 -5.81
N GLN A 132 -9.22 -15.67 -5.14
CA GLN A 132 -9.07 -15.46 -3.71
C GLN A 132 -9.56 -16.68 -2.92
N GLU A 133 -10.68 -17.29 -3.30
CA GLU A 133 -11.17 -18.51 -2.61
C GLU A 133 -10.27 -19.73 -2.85
N GLU A 134 -9.65 -19.84 -4.03
CA GLU A 134 -8.59 -20.83 -4.27
C GLU A 134 -7.41 -20.64 -3.33
N MET A 135 -6.95 -19.40 -3.14
CA MET A 135 -5.88 -19.09 -2.18
C MET A 135 -6.29 -19.43 -0.74
N MET A 136 -7.50 -19.05 -0.33
CA MET A 136 -8.06 -19.42 0.98
C MET A 136 -8.13 -20.95 1.16
N THR A 137 -8.44 -21.68 0.10
CA THR A 137 -8.43 -23.15 0.10
C THR A 137 -7.05 -23.72 0.34
N VAL A 138 -6.01 -23.17 -0.29
CA VAL A 138 -4.62 -23.60 -0.07
C VAL A 138 -4.18 -23.29 1.37
N LEU A 139 -4.57 -22.13 1.91
CA LEU A 139 -4.25 -21.71 3.28
C LEU A 139 -4.81 -22.67 4.34
N ARG A 140 -5.99 -23.26 4.11
CA ARG A 140 -6.58 -24.27 5.02
C ARG A 140 -5.69 -25.50 5.22
N TYR A 141 -4.81 -25.82 4.28
CA TYR A 141 -3.85 -26.92 4.42
C TYR A 141 -2.59 -26.54 5.23
N ALA A 142 -2.40 -25.27 5.59
CA ALA A 142 -1.27 -24.76 6.37
C ALA A 142 0.11 -25.26 5.85
N SER A 143 0.28 -25.34 4.53
CA SER A 143 1.49 -25.88 3.90
C SER A 143 2.26 -24.79 3.16
N PRO A 144 3.46 -24.40 3.66
CA PRO A 144 4.29 -23.40 2.99
C PRO A 144 4.67 -23.79 1.56
N ALA A 145 4.93 -25.09 1.30
CA ALA A 145 5.27 -25.57 -0.03
C ALA A 145 4.11 -25.39 -1.03
N LYS A 146 2.87 -25.69 -0.63
CA LYS A 146 1.69 -25.48 -1.48
C LYS A 146 1.43 -23.99 -1.72
N LEU A 147 1.63 -23.14 -0.71
CA LEU A 147 1.49 -21.69 -0.86
C LEU A 147 2.52 -21.11 -1.82
N ARG A 148 3.80 -21.51 -1.70
CA ARG A 148 4.85 -21.12 -2.66
C ARG A 148 4.47 -21.51 -4.09
N ALA A 149 4.01 -22.75 -4.29
CA ALA A 149 3.59 -23.22 -5.60
C ALA A 149 2.42 -22.38 -6.15
N LYS A 150 1.40 -22.09 -5.33
CA LYS A 150 0.22 -21.33 -5.74
C LYS A 150 0.53 -19.85 -6.00
N ILE A 151 1.35 -19.20 -5.17
CA ILE A 151 1.82 -17.83 -5.42
C ILE A 151 2.65 -17.78 -6.71
N GLY A 152 3.49 -18.79 -6.95
CA GLY A 152 4.26 -18.90 -8.19
C GLY A 152 3.37 -19.07 -9.43
N GLU A 153 2.25 -19.80 -9.31
CA GLU A 153 1.21 -19.91 -10.35
C GLU A 153 0.55 -18.56 -10.63
N PHE A 154 0.01 -17.91 -9.59
CA PHE A 154 -0.61 -16.59 -9.74
C PHE A 154 0.34 -15.55 -10.32
N ARG A 155 1.63 -15.57 -9.94
CA ARG A 155 2.62 -14.63 -10.47
C ARG A 155 2.88 -14.83 -11.97
N ARG A 156 2.76 -16.06 -12.50
CA ARG A 156 2.90 -16.32 -13.94
C ARG A 156 1.71 -15.78 -14.71
N ASP A 157 0.52 -15.89 -14.14
CA ASP A 157 -0.74 -15.57 -14.83
C ASP A 157 -1.16 -14.10 -14.63
N HIS A 158 -0.58 -13.41 -13.65
CA HIS A 158 -0.94 -12.03 -13.30
C HIS A 158 0.28 -11.12 -13.16
N ALA A 159 0.10 -9.84 -13.51
CA ALA A 159 1.08 -8.80 -13.23
C ALA A 159 1.27 -8.62 -11.70
N MET A 160 2.42 -8.06 -11.30
CA MET A 160 2.74 -7.88 -9.88
C MET A 160 1.71 -7.01 -9.16
N ASP A 161 1.26 -5.92 -9.78
CA ASP A 161 0.24 -5.04 -9.21
C ASP A 161 -1.07 -5.81 -8.98
N ALA A 162 -1.54 -6.58 -9.98
CA ALA A 162 -2.76 -7.37 -9.85
C ALA A 162 -2.64 -8.48 -8.79
N LEU A 163 -1.47 -9.11 -8.67
CA LEU A 163 -1.21 -10.12 -7.65
C LEU A 163 -1.29 -9.51 -6.24
N ILE A 164 -0.70 -8.34 -6.02
CA ILE A 164 -0.71 -7.69 -4.71
C ILE A 164 -2.10 -7.13 -4.40
N ASP A 165 -2.66 -6.32 -5.30
CA ASP A 165 -3.87 -5.53 -5.02
C ASP A 165 -5.16 -6.36 -5.06
N ASN A 166 -5.26 -7.33 -5.97
CA ASN A 166 -6.50 -8.08 -6.19
C ASN A 166 -6.49 -9.49 -5.58
N ILE A 167 -5.33 -10.02 -5.19
CA ILE A 167 -5.22 -11.38 -4.61
C ILE A 167 -4.68 -11.32 -3.19
N ILE A 168 -3.43 -10.86 -3.01
CA ILE A 168 -2.74 -10.96 -1.71
C ILE A 168 -3.40 -10.05 -0.66
N SER A 169 -3.58 -8.77 -0.97
CA SER A 169 -4.13 -7.79 -0.02
C SER A 169 -5.56 -8.16 0.42
N PRO A 170 -6.50 -8.51 -0.47
CA PRO A 170 -7.84 -8.95 -0.07
C PRO A 170 -7.84 -10.26 0.75
N VAL A 171 -6.99 -11.24 0.39
CA VAL A 171 -6.85 -12.49 1.16
C VAL A 171 -6.34 -12.21 2.58
N ARG A 172 -5.29 -11.39 2.73
CA ARG A 172 -4.77 -11.00 4.05
C ARG A 172 -5.80 -10.23 4.87
N GLN A 173 -6.57 -9.34 4.24
CA GLN A 173 -7.64 -8.59 4.91
C GLN A 173 -8.74 -9.52 5.45
N ARG A 174 -9.19 -10.51 4.66
CA ARG A 174 -10.16 -11.52 5.10
C ARG A 174 -9.64 -12.31 6.29
N MET A 175 -8.34 -12.63 6.30
CA MET A 175 -7.71 -13.38 7.40
C MET A 175 -7.65 -12.59 8.72
N ASN A 176 -7.48 -11.27 8.66
CA ASN A 176 -7.44 -10.43 9.86
C ASN A 176 -8.80 -10.28 10.57
N GLN A 177 -9.90 -10.69 9.93
CA GLN A 177 -11.25 -10.57 10.48
C GLN A 177 -11.65 -11.76 11.38
N ASP A 178 -10.96 -12.90 11.32
CA ASP A 178 -11.33 -14.14 12.02
C ASP A 178 -10.38 -14.48 13.20
N GLN A 179 -10.94 -14.84 14.35
CA GLN A 179 -10.23 -14.91 15.64
C GLN A 179 -9.21 -16.08 15.75
N ASN A 180 -8.00 -15.73 16.22
CA ASN A 180 -6.86 -16.52 16.74
C ASN A 180 -6.30 -17.72 15.94
N THR A 181 -7.10 -18.62 15.38
CA THR A 181 -6.61 -19.73 14.54
C THR A 181 -6.07 -19.22 13.20
N VAL A 182 -6.71 -18.19 12.65
CA VAL A 182 -6.29 -17.57 11.39
C VAL A 182 -4.98 -16.79 11.52
N ARG A 183 -4.61 -16.34 12.73
CA ARG A 183 -3.34 -15.64 12.97
C ARG A 183 -2.12 -16.49 12.63
N HIS A 184 -2.17 -17.80 12.88
CA HIS A 184 -1.06 -18.70 12.55
C HIS A 184 -0.95 -18.90 11.03
N MET A 185 -2.08 -19.04 10.34
CA MET A 185 -2.11 -19.13 8.89
C MET A 185 -1.67 -17.82 8.24
N ALA A 186 -2.07 -16.67 8.80
CA ALA A 186 -1.67 -15.34 8.32
C ALA A 186 -0.17 -15.13 8.51
N SER A 187 0.38 -15.49 9.67
CA SER A 187 1.82 -15.44 9.91
C SER A 187 2.60 -16.37 8.97
N LEU A 188 2.07 -17.57 8.71
CA LEU A 188 2.67 -18.51 7.75
C LEU A 188 2.63 -17.96 6.32
N LEU A 189 1.51 -17.37 5.90
CA LEU A 189 1.39 -16.69 4.62
C LEU A 189 2.39 -15.54 4.51
N ASP A 190 2.47 -14.69 5.52
CA ASP A 190 3.38 -13.55 5.57
C ASP A 190 4.85 -13.99 5.41
N GLY A 191 5.26 -15.07 6.07
CA GLY A 191 6.59 -15.65 5.87
C GLY A 191 6.86 -16.07 4.42
N VAL A 192 5.89 -16.72 3.76
CA VAL A 192 6.00 -17.11 2.34
C VAL A 192 6.01 -15.89 1.41
N LEU A 193 5.25 -14.85 1.73
CA LEU A 193 5.19 -13.61 0.94
C LEU A 193 6.49 -12.81 1.04
N ILE A 194 7.10 -12.72 2.21
CA ILE A 194 8.42 -12.09 2.39
C ILE A 194 9.47 -12.87 1.60
N GLU A 195 9.47 -14.20 1.65
CA GLU A 195 10.38 -15.03 0.83
C GLU A 195 10.19 -14.78 -0.67
N PHE A 196 8.95 -14.72 -1.14
CA PHE A 196 8.62 -14.39 -2.51
C PHE A 196 9.13 -12.99 -2.93
N ALA A 197 8.96 -12.00 -2.06
CA ALA A 197 9.47 -10.65 -2.28
C ALA A 197 11.00 -10.64 -2.38
N VAL A 198 11.70 -11.28 -1.43
CA VAL A 198 13.17 -11.41 -1.45
C VAL A 198 13.67 -12.09 -2.72
N ALA A 199 13.01 -13.17 -3.16
CA ALA A 199 13.35 -13.83 -4.42
C ALA A 199 13.17 -12.89 -5.63
N SER A 200 12.11 -12.07 -5.62
CA SER A 200 11.84 -11.07 -6.66
C SER A 200 12.91 -9.97 -6.68
N LEU A 201 13.38 -9.51 -5.52
CA LEU A 201 14.47 -8.54 -5.40
C LEU A 201 15.81 -9.14 -5.87
N ALA A 202 16.11 -10.38 -5.50
CA ALA A 202 17.34 -11.06 -5.94
C ALA A 202 17.36 -11.23 -7.47
N GLU A 203 16.21 -11.53 -8.08
CA GLU A 203 16.10 -11.65 -9.53
C GLU A 203 16.24 -10.30 -10.25
N SER A 204 15.73 -9.20 -9.69
CA SER A 204 15.86 -7.88 -10.33
C SER A 204 17.32 -7.40 -10.40
N ARG A 205 18.13 -7.75 -9.40
CA ARG A 205 19.57 -7.41 -9.34
C ARG A 205 20.42 -8.10 -10.42
N LYS A 206 19.92 -9.16 -11.05
CA LYS A 206 20.59 -9.81 -12.19
C LYS A 206 20.44 -9.04 -13.50
N LYS A 207 19.58 -8.03 -13.53
CA LYS A 207 19.26 -7.22 -14.72
C LYS A 207 19.74 -5.79 -14.49
N ALA A 208 19.91 -5.04 -15.58
CA ALA A 208 20.17 -3.61 -15.48
C ALA A 208 19.01 -2.91 -14.73
N GLY A 209 19.35 -2.01 -13.82
CA GLY A 209 18.39 -1.32 -12.97
C GLY A 209 19.00 -0.11 -12.29
N LYS A 210 18.20 0.58 -11.48
CA LYS A 210 18.62 1.73 -10.67
C LYS A 210 18.47 1.40 -9.20
N ASP A 211 19.44 1.79 -8.39
CA ASP A 211 19.37 1.60 -6.94
C ASP A 211 18.40 2.59 -6.29
N ALA A 212 17.62 2.11 -5.33
CA ALA A 212 16.82 2.94 -4.46
C ALA A 212 16.58 2.27 -3.10
N LEU A 213 16.40 3.08 -2.07
CA LEU A 213 16.04 2.66 -0.72
C LEU A 213 14.52 2.78 -0.55
N LEU A 214 13.87 1.74 -0.02
CA LEU A 214 12.46 1.78 0.39
C LEU A 214 12.35 1.83 1.92
N ILE A 215 11.59 2.80 2.42
CA ILE A 215 11.36 3.04 3.84
C ILE A 215 9.86 2.97 4.13
N GLY A 216 9.45 2.11 5.05
CA GLY A 216 8.11 2.16 5.64
C GLY A 216 8.00 3.34 6.60
N TRP A 217 7.00 4.21 6.43
CA TRP A 217 6.80 5.41 7.23
C TRP A 217 5.47 5.34 7.98
N GLU A 218 5.54 5.28 9.32
CA GLU A 218 4.36 5.21 10.20
C GLU A 218 3.36 4.11 9.78
N CYS A 219 3.87 2.94 9.37
CA CYS A 219 3.09 1.77 8.96
C CYS A 219 3.45 0.54 9.80
N ASP A 220 2.49 -0.35 10.03
CA ASP A 220 2.64 -1.59 10.82
C ASP A 220 2.70 -2.87 9.97
N ASP A 221 2.48 -2.77 8.65
CA ASP A 221 2.46 -3.93 7.74
C ASP A 221 3.82 -4.16 7.07
N ARG A 222 4.73 -4.82 7.80
CA ARG A 222 6.06 -5.20 7.29
C ARG A 222 5.99 -6.05 6.03
N THR A 223 5.09 -7.04 6.00
CA THR A 223 4.97 -7.95 4.86
C THR A 223 4.60 -7.20 3.60
N HIS A 224 3.68 -6.24 3.68
CA HIS A 224 3.28 -5.43 2.53
C HIS A 224 4.40 -4.48 2.09
N LEU A 225 5.19 -3.91 3.02
CA LEU A 225 6.40 -3.16 2.66
C LEU A 225 7.34 -3.97 1.75
N TRP A 226 7.57 -5.26 2.07
CA TRP A 226 8.36 -6.15 1.21
C TRP A 226 7.70 -6.43 -0.14
N LEU A 227 6.37 -6.56 -0.19
CA LEU A 227 5.64 -6.70 -1.45
C LEU A 227 5.76 -5.44 -2.32
N GLU A 228 5.75 -4.25 -1.73
CA GLU A 228 5.98 -3.00 -2.44
C GLU A 228 7.42 -2.89 -2.97
N ALA A 229 8.40 -3.40 -2.23
CA ALA A 229 9.76 -3.54 -2.74
C ALA A 229 9.79 -4.44 -3.99
N ALA A 230 9.07 -5.57 -3.96
CA ALA A 230 8.95 -6.47 -5.11
C ALA A 230 8.22 -5.79 -6.29
N ARG A 231 7.20 -4.96 -6.03
CA ARG A 231 6.50 -4.15 -7.04
C ARG A 231 7.44 -3.18 -7.74
N LEU A 232 8.20 -2.41 -6.96
CA LEU A 232 9.22 -1.49 -7.49
C LEU A 232 10.32 -2.23 -8.26
N ALA A 233 10.73 -3.41 -7.79
CA ALA A 233 11.74 -4.21 -8.47
C ALA A 233 11.30 -4.67 -9.88
N GLN A 234 10.02 -4.97 -10.07
CA GLN A 234 9.46 -5.26 -11.40
C GLN A 234 9.47 -4.04 -12.33
N LYS A 235 9.51 -2.82 -11.76
CA LYS A 235 9.63 -1.55 -12.48
C LYS A 235 11.09 -1.15 -12.77
N GLY A 236 12.05 -2.07 -12.58
CA GLY A 236 13.46 -1.87 -12.93
C GLY A 236 14.33 -1.26 -11.82
N TRP A 237 13.84 -1.29 -10.58
CA TRP A 237 14.61 -0.83 -9.41
C TRP A 237 15.34 -1.99 -8.72
N HIS A 238 16.53 -1.68 -8.21
CA HIS A 238 17.25 -2.51 -7.25
C HIS A 238 16.95 -1.93 -5.88
N ILE A 239 15.95 -2.50 -5.21
CA ILE A 239 15.45 -1.97 -3.94
C ILE A 239 16.23 -2.57 -2.77
N ASP A 240 16.84 -1.70 -1.99
CA ASP A 240 17.23 -1.97 -0.60
C ASP A 240 16.04 -1.62 0.31
N VAL A 241 15.68 -2.50 1.23
CA VAL A 241 14.52 -2.31 2.13
C VAL A 241 15.01 -2.03 3.53
N LEU A 242 14.54 -0.94 4.13
CA LEU A 242 14.67 -0.74 5.57
C LEU A 242 13.71 -1.71 6.27
N ALA A 243 14.26 -2.73 6.92
CA ALA A 243 13.50 -3.90 7.38
C ALA A 243 12.37 -3.56 8.38
N ASP A 244 12.54 -2.48 9.14
CA ASP A 244 11.55 -1.97 10.07
C ASP A 244 10.99 -0.62 9.61
N PRO A 245 9.66 -0.46 9.58
CA PRO A 245 9.05 0.84 9.44
C PRO A 245 9.51 1.80 10.53
N ILE A 246 9.64 3.08 10.16
CA ILE A 246 10.11 4.13 11.04
C ILE A 246 9.07 5.25 11.14
N ASP A 247 8.90 5.80 12.33
CA ASP A 247 7.95 6.89 12.57
C ASP A 247 8.45 8.23 12.01
N SER A 248 9.78 8.41 12.02
CA SER A 248 10.41 9.66 11.59
C SER A 248 11.58 9.35 10.63
N PRO A 249 11.31 9.25 9.31
CA PRO A 249 12.34 9.11 8.30
C PRO A 249 13.32 10.28 8.33
N ARG A 250 14.59 9.96 8.10
CA ARG A 250 15.72 10.91 8.09
C ARG A 250 16.53 10.72 6.82
N PRO A 251 16.14 11.35 5.69
CA PRO A 251 16.86 11.25 4.42
C PRO A 251 18.34 11.62 4.51
N GLU A 252 18.70 12.50 5.46
CA GLU A 252 20.07 12.93 5.72
C GLU A 252 21.02 11.79 6.12
N LEU A 253 20.50 10.66 6.61
CA LEU A 253 21.29 9.47 6.93
C LEU A 253 21.67 8.65 5.68
N PHE A 254 21.06 8.93 4.53
CA PHE A 254 21.24 8.20 3.28
C PHE A 254 21.64 9.16 2.15
N PRO A 255 22.78 9.88 2.28
CA PRO A 255 23.15 10.94 1.35
C PRO A 255 23.34 10.38 -0.08
N GLY A 256 22.76 11.08 -1.06
CA GLY A 256 22.87 10.75 -2.48
C GLY A 256 22.02 9.56 -2.95
N GLN A 257 21.30 8.87 -2.04
CA GLN A 257 20.42 7.78 -2.43
C GLN A 257 19.06 8.30 -2.91
N ARG A 258 18.46 7.59 -3.87
CA ARG A 258 17.03 7.76 -4.18
C ARG A 258 16.21 6.99 -3.16
N ILE A 259 15.26 7.67 -2.51
CA ILE A 259 14.46 7.11 -1.43
C ILE A 259 12.99 7.08 -1.86
N PHE A 260 12.38 5.92 -1.72
CA PHE A 260 10.94 5.75 -1.71
C PHE A 260 10.46 5.65 -0.27
N VAL A 261 9.42 6.41 0.08
CA VAL A 261 8.68 6.24 1.34
C VAL A 261 7.32 5.63 1.06
N TRP A 262 6.87 4.73 1.93
CA TRP A 262 5.58 4.07 1.83
C TRP A 262 4.87 4.05 3.18
N THR A 263 3.60 4.45 3.20
CA THR A 263 2.80 4.52 4.43
C THR A 263 1.61 3.54 4.42
N GLY A 264 1.41 2.80 3.33
CA GLY A 264 0.28 1.89 3.10
C GLY A 264 -1.07 2.58 2.86
N LYS A 265 -1.10 3.91 2.84
CA LYS A 265 -2.30 4.74 2.62
C LYS A 265 -1.90 6.06 1.97
N ALA A 266 -2.85 6.90 1.62
CA ALA A 266 -2.52 8.26 1.19
C ALA A 266 -1.75 9.00 2.31
N PRO A 267 -0.68 9.74 1.99
CA PRO A 267 0.08 10.48 2.98
C PRO A 267 -0.80 11.57 3.60
N THR A 268 -0.59 11.82 4.89
CA THR A 268 -1.25 12.92 5.60
C THR A 268 -0.70 14.28 5.13
N PRO A 269 -1.42 15.40 5.36
CA PRO A 269 -0.92 16.73 5.01
C PRO A 269 0.48 17.02 5.60
N ARG A 270 0.70 16.61 6.85
CA ARG A 270 2.00 16.73 7.52
C ARG A 270 3.10 15.91 6.82
N GLN A 271 2.79 14.69 6.39
CA GLN A 271 3.73 13.85 5.66
C GLN A 271 4.06 14.44 4.28
N GLN A 272 3.07 15.04 3.63
CA GLN A 272 3.26 15.75 2.36
C GLN A 272 4.16 16.98 2.51
N GLU A 273 3.91 17.82 3.53
CA GLU A 273 4.77 18.98 3.86
C GLU A 273 6.22 18.57 4.11
N LEU A 274 6.44 17.48 4.85
CA LEU A 274 7.79 16.95 5.11
C LEU A 274 8.46 16.43 3.84
N LEU A 275 7.73 15.75 2.95
CA LEU A 275 8.25 15.30 1.66
C LEU A 275 8.71 16.46 0.79
N ASP A 276 7.91 17.52 0.73
CA ASP A 276 8.23 18.70 -0.06
C ASP A 276 9.42 19.45 0.54
N HIS A 277 9.47 19.57 1.88
CA HIS A 277 10.63 20.12 2.58
C HIS A 277 11.94 19.36 2.29
N TRP A 278 11.92 18.03 2.31
CA TRP A 278 13.12 17.23 1.98
C TRP A 278 13.55 17.41 0.53
N ARG A 279 12.60 17.55 -0.40
CA ARG A 279 12.90 17.80 -1.82
C ARG A 279 13.52 19.17 -2.02
N GLU A 280 13.04 20.20 -1.31
CA GLU A 280 13.63 21.55 -1.32
C GLU A 280 15.07 21.55 -0.80
N GLN A 281 15.39 20.68 0.16
CA GLN A 281 16.74 20.46 0.66
C GLN A 281 17.64 19.66 -0.31
N GLY A 282 17.10 19.21 -1.45
CA GLY A 282 17.84 18.49 -2.48
C GLY A 282 17.87 16.98 -2.31
N PHE A 283 17.14 16.41 -1.33
CA PHE A 283 17.02 14.96 -1.20
C PHE A 283 16.13 14.37 -2.28
N VAL A 284 16.54 13.22 -2.83
CA VAL A 284 15.81 12.54 -3.90
C VAL A 284 14.76 11.60 -3.29
N VAL A 285 13.74 12.17 -2.64
CA VAL A 285 12.68 11.43 -1.95
C VAL A 285 11.37 11.44 -2.75
N SER A 286 10.74 10.28 -2.89
CA SER A 286 9.46 10.11 -3.58
C SER A 286 8.50 9.28 -2.73
N PHE A 287 7.23 9.66 -2.72
CA PHE A 287 6.18 8.82 -2.15
C PHE A 287 5.87 7.67 -3.09
N HIS A 288 5.77 6.46 -2.55
CA HIS A 288 5.37 5.25 -3.26
C HIS A 288 3.95 4.86 -2.84
N HIS A 289 3.06 4.72 -3.82
CA HIS A 289 1.64 4.42 -3.65
C HIS A 289 1.37 2.91 -3.60
#